data_AF-A0A5R2NEI7-F1
#
_entry.id   AF-A0A5R2NEI7-F1
#
_cell.length_a   1.000
_cell.length_b   1.000
_cell.length_c   1.000
_cell.angle_alpha   90.00
_cell.angle_beta   90.00
_cell.angle_gamma   90.00
#
_symmetry.space_group_name_H-M   'P 1'
#
loop_
_entity.id
_entity.type
_entity.pdbx_description
1 polymer ?
#
loop_
_entity_poly.entity_id
_entity_poly.type
_entity_poly.pdbx_seq_one_letter_code
_entity_poly.pdbx_strand_id
1 'polypeptide(L)'
;LELLRELELHVGNGIIVDNRSRTSKSNVFAAGDCATFAGEFNRAGIRLESVQNAIDQARIAGNAIAGGDKVYHAVPWFWSDQYESKIQIAGLSSETTHSESRRGEKSDVSVFHFRDDVCVSVESVNRPRDHMAARRLLAGGKDITRRRLQEVDFNISALLNA
;
A
#
# COMPACT_ATOMS: atom_id res chain seq x y z
N LEU A 1 11.99 8.77 -20.83
CA LEU A 1 13.32 8.58 -20.19
C LEU A 1 14.35 9.60 -20.72
N GLU A 2 14.38 9.91 -22.02
CA GLU A 2 15.25 10.97 -22.58
C GLU A 2 15.03 12.36 -21.96
N LEU A 3 13.77 12.83 -21.87
CA LEU A 3 13.44 14.13 -21.26
C LEU A 3 13.92 14.28 -19.79
N LEU A 4 13.99 13.17 -19.04
CA LEU A 4 14.40 13.19 -17.63
C LEU A 4 15.91 13.26 -17.45
N ARG A 5 16.67 12.73 -18.41
CA ARG A 5 18.14 12.79 -18.40
C ARG A 5 18.64 14.20 -18.68
N GLU A 6 17.97 14.93 -19.56
CA GLU A 6 18.28 16.34 -19.85
C GLU A 6 18.01 17.27 -18.66
N LEU A 7 17.06 16.90 -17.79
CA LEU A 7 16.72 17.66 -16.59
C LEU A 7 17.60 17.33 -15.38
N GLU A 8 18.59 16.43 -15.52
CA GLU A 8 19.49 15.98 -14.43
C GLU A 8 18.72 15.57 -13.16
N LEU A 9 17.57 14.95 -13.32
CA LEU A 9 16.79 14.42 -12.21
C LEU A 9 17.41 13.12 -11.71
N HIS A 10 17.31 12.86 -10.40
CA HIS A 10 17.60 11.54 -9.87
C HIS A 10 16.55 10.55 -10.37
N VAL A 11 16.99 9.58 -11.16
CA VAL A 11 16.12 8.57 -11.78
C VAL A 11 16.69 7.19 -11.49
N GLY A 12 15.81 6.25 -11.12
CA GLY A 12 16.08 4.83 -11.01
C GLY A 12 15.05 4.06 -11.84
N ASN A 13 14.29 3.17 -11.19
CA ASN A 13 13.06 2.59 -11.76
C ASN A 13 11.88 3.57 -11.66
N GLY A 14 12.07 4.82 -12.08
CA GLY A 14 11.15 5.96 -11.91
C GLY A 14 11.88 7.24 -11.43
N ILE A 15 11.18 8.37 -11.41
CA ILE A 15 11.68 9.64 -10.88
C ILE A 15 11.72 9.53 -9.36
N ILE A 16 12.91 9.64 -8.76
CA ILE A 16 13.05 9.52 -7.31
C ILE A 16 12.49 10.79 -6.65
N VAL A 17 11.57 10.61 -5.72
CA VAL A 17 10.99 11.68 -4.91
C VAL A 17 11.13 11.42 -3.42
N ASP A 18 11.20 12.50 -2.65
CA ASP A 18 11.09 12.44 -1.19
C ASP A 18 9.64 12.16 -0.75
N ASN A 19 9.42 12.07 0.57
CA ASN A 19 8.11 11.83 1.15
C ASN A 19 7.12 13.01 0.97
N ARG A 20 7.52 14.12 0.35
CA ARG A 20 6.69 15.27 -0.03
C ARG A 20 6.54 15.40 -1.55
N SER A 21 6.84 14.33 -2.29
CA SER A 21 6.77 14.28 -3.76
C SER A 21 7.72 15.26 -4.47
N ARG A 22 8.77 15.73 -3.79
CA ARG A 22 9.80 16.62 -4.37
C ARG A 22 10.90 15.80 -5.03
N THR A 23 11.33 16.22 -6.21
CA THR A 23 12.48 15.62 -6.90
C THR A 23 13.81 16.20 -6.40
N SER A 24 14.93 15.80 -7.01
CA SER A 24 16.25 16.40 -6.75
C SER A 24 16.39 17.86 -7.22
N LYS A 25 15.46 18.37 -8.05
CA LYS A 25 15.47 19.76 -8.53
C LYS A 25 14.41 20.58 -7.81
N SER A 26 14.80 21.80 -7.42
CA SER A 26 13.90 22.75 -6.76
C SER A 26 12.69 23.07 -7.65
N ASN A 27 11.50 23.15 -7.04
CA ASN A 27 10.22 23.42 -7.71
C ASN A 27 9.80 22.39 -8.77
N VAL A 28 10.44 21.21 -8.82
CA VAL A 28 10.05 20.09 -9.69
C VAL A 28 9.54 18.93 -8.83
N PHE A 29 8.37 18.41 -9.18
CA PHE A 29 7.64 17.38 -8.44
C PHE A 29 7.31 16.22 -9.38
N ALA A 30 7.15 15.01 -8.82
CA ALA A 30 6.63 13.86 -9.55
C ALA A 30 5.65 13.08 -8.67
N ALA A 31 4.62 12.50 -9.31
CA ALA A 31 3.55 11.77 -8.65
C ALA A 31 2.94 10.73 -9.60
N GLY A 32 2.33 9.69 -9.03
CA GLY A 32 1.74 8.57 -9.73
C GLY A 32 2.78 7.57 -10.25
N ASP A 33 2.43 6.88 -11.32
CA ASP A 33 3.14 5.71 -11.85
C ASP A 33 4.58 5.99 -12.27
N CYS A 34 4.95 7.25 -12.49
CA CYS A 34 6.32 7.63 -12.84
C CYS A 34 7.24 7.84 -11.64
N ALA A 35 6.70 7.92 -10.41
CA ALA A 35 7.45 8.28 -9.21
C ALA A 35 7.93 7.03 -8.45
N THR A 36 9.19 7.05 -8.05
CA THR A 36 9.77 6.12 -7.08
C THR A 36 9.95 6.83 -5.75
N PHE A 37 9.43 6.26 -4.68
CA PHE A 37 9.46 6.88 -3.36
C PHE A 37 9.70 5.83 -2.27
N ALA A 38 10.39 6.22 -1.20
CA ALA A 38 10.50 5.44 0.02
C ALA A 38 9.42 5.91 1.02
N GLY A 39 8.83 4.97 1.74
CA GLY A 39 7.82 5.23 2.76
C GLY A 39 7.93 4.27 3.93
N GLU A 40 7.06 4.43 4.91
CA GLU A 40 7.04 3.56 6.09
C GLU A 40 6.82 2.08 5.72
N PHE A 41 5.94 1.82 4.75
CA PHE A 41 5.61 0.48 4.26
C PHE A 41 6.58 -0.06 3.20
N ASN A 42 7.57 0.73 2.78
CA ASN A 42 8.62 0.28 1.86
C ASN A 42 9.86 1.18 1.94
N ARG A 43 10.94 0.68 2.57
CA ARG A 43 12.18 1.45 2.78
C ARG A 43 13.10 1.49 1.55
N ALA A 44 13.02 0.49 0.67
CA ALA A 44 13.93 0.34 -0.47
C ALA A 44 13.63 1.30 -1.63
N GLY A 45 12.53 2.06 -1.57
CA GLY A 45 12.00 2.80 -2.70
C GLY A 45 11.13 1.91 -3.60
N ILE A 46 9.93 2.36 -3.95
CA ILE A 46 8.98 1.60 -4.78
C ILE A 46 8.30 2.52 -5.78
N ARG A 47 7.92 1.95 -6.92
CA ARG A 47 7.02 2.54 -7.90
C ARG A 47 5.69 1.80 -7.82
N LEU A 48 4.60 2.54 -7.59
CA LEU A 48 3.26 1.98 -7.44
C LEU A 48 2.38 2.42 -8.61
N GLU A 49 1.88 1.44 -9.35
CA GLU A 49 1.00 1.63 -10.50
C GLU A 49 -0.46 1.42 -10.07
N SER A 50 -1.02 2.38 -9.36
CA SER A 50 -2.41 2.28 -8.89
C SER A 50 -3.11 3.62 -8.84
N VAL A 51 -4.42 3.58 -9.10
CA VAL A 51 -5.29 4.76 -9.05
C VAL A 51 -5.19 5.43 -7.68
N GLN A 52 -5.21 4.66 -6.58
CA GLN A 52 -5.09 5.24 -5.26
C GLN A 52 -3.72 5.91 -5.08
N ASN A 53 -2.63 5.26 -5.46
CA ASN A 53 -1.29 5.84 -5.32
C ASN A 53 -1.20 7.18 -6.07
N ALA A 54 -1.71 7.23 -7.30
CA ALA A 54 -1.74 8.45 -8.09
C ALA A 54 -2.52 9.57 -7.40
N ILE A 55 -3.71 9.27 -6.84
CA ILE A 55 -4.53 10.25 -6.09
C ILE A 55 -3.79 10.75 -4.85
N ASP A 56 -3.20 9.85 -4.07
CA ASP A 56 -2.56 10.23 -2.81
C ASP A 56 -1.28 11.02 -3.06
N GLN A 57 -0.44 10.60 -4.00
CA GLN A 57 0.76 11.38 -4.38
C GLN A 57 0.40 12.73 -5.01
N ALA A 58 -0.66 12.82 -5.82
CA ALA A 58 -1.11 14.10 -6.37
C ALA A 58 -1.51 15.09 -5.26
N ARG A 59 -2.15 14.62 -4.18
CA ARG A 59 -2.48 15.44 -3.01
C ARG A 59 -1.22 15.90 -2.27
N ILE A 60 -0.22 15.03 -2.13
CA ILE A 60 1.06 15.38 -1.48
C ILE A 60 1.83 16.40 -2.32
N ALA A 61 1.98 16.15 -3.63
CA ALA A 61 2.61 17.10 -4.54
C ALA A 61 1.89 18.45 -4.55
N GLY A 62 0.56 18.47 -4.63
CA GLY A 62 -0.24 19.69 -4.57
C GLY A 62 -0.07 20.46 -3.26
N ASN A 63 -0.02 19.76 -2.12
CA ASN A 63 0.26 20.39 -0.83
C ASN A 63 1.66 21.02 -0.80
N ALA A 64 2.68 20.32 -1.30
CA ALA A 64 4.05 20.81 -1.33
C ALA A 64 4.22 22.00 -2.28
N ILE A 65 3.55 22.00 -3.44
CA ILE A 65 3.48 23.15 -4.37
C ILE A 65 2.86 24.36 -3.68
N ALA A 66 1.83 24.16 -2.85
CA ALA A 66 1.18 25.22 -2.08
C ALA A 66 2.00 25.68 -0.84
N GLY A 67 3.23 25.20 -0.66
CA GLY A 67 4.10 25.55 0.48
C GLY A 67 3.83 24.76 1.76
N GLY A 68 2.99 23.73 1.71
CA GLY A 68 2.73 22.82 2.82
C GLY A 68 3.84 21.80 3.05
N ASP A 69 3.72 21.07 4.16
CA ASP A 69 4.71 20.11 4.65
C ASP A 69 4.15 18.69 4.86
N LYS A 70 2.95 18.42 4.32
CA LYS A 70 2.31 17.10 4.43
C LYS A 70 3.17 16.04 3.75
N VAL A 71 3.37 14.93 4.46
CA VAL A 71 4.13 13.79 3.96
C VAL A 71 3.20 12.67 3.50
N TYR A 72 3.65 11.90 2.52
CA TYR A 72 3.01 10.67 2.09
C TYR A 72 3.07 9.63 3.22
N HIS A 73 1.89 9.24 3.71
CA HIS A 73 1.73 8.22 4.73
C HIS A 73 0.44 7.45 4.44
N ALA A 74 0.54 6.43 3.61
CA ALA A 74 -0.60 5.60 3.23
C ALA A 74 -0.14 4.16 3.03
N VAL A 75 -0.98 3.21 3.47
CA VAL A 75 -0.83 1.79 3.13
C VAL A 75 -1.17 1.63 1.65
N PRO A 76 -0.25 1.07 0.84
CA PRO A 76 -0.54 0.73 -0.55
C PRO A 76 -1.76 -0.18 -0.62
N TRP A 77 -2.69 0.11 -1.52
CA TRP A 77 -3.80 -0.80 -1.76
C TRP A 77 -4.27 -0.74 -3.21
N PHE A 78 -4.86 -1.84 -3.65
CA PHE A 78 -5.21 -2.09 -5.04
C PHE A 78 -6.55 -2.82 -5.09
N TRP A 79 -7.19 -2.77 -6.26
CA TRP A 79 -8.30 -3.65 -6.56
C TRP A 79 -8.26 -4.10 -8.01
N SER A 80 -8.93 -5.21 -8.27
CA SER A 80 -9.20 -5.73 -9.59
C SER A 80 -10.62 -6.30 -9.57
N ASP A 81 -11.38 -6.04 -10.63
CA ASP A 81 -12.67 -6.67 -10.87
C ASP A 81 -12.46 -7.70 -11.99
N GLN A 82 -12.66 -8.98 -11.69
CA GLN A 82 -12.50 -10.08 -12.63
C GLN A 82 -13.77 -10.92 -12.63
N TYR A 83 -14.55 -10.82 -13.72
CA TYR A 83 -15.89 -11.40 -13.79
C TYR A 83 -16.75 -10.94 -12.59
N GLU A 84 -17.30 -11.88 -11.82
CA GLU A 84 -18.10 -11.63 -10.62
C GLU A 84 -17.24 -11.48 -9.35
N SER A 85 -15.91 -11.60 -9.46
CA SER A 85 -15.00 -11.54 -8.32
C SER A 85 -14.40 -10.15 -8.16
N LYS A 86 -14.58 -9.58 -6.97
CA LYS A 86 -13.89 -8.36 -6.54
C LYS A 86 -12.68 -8.72 -5.71
N ILE A 87 -11.49 -8.41 -6.22
CA ILE A 87 -10.21 -8.67 -5.58
C ILE A 87 -9.70 -7.35 -5.02
N GLN A 88 -9.32 -7.33 -3.74
CA GLN A 88 -8.79 -6.14 -3.07
C GLN A 88 -7.57 -6.50 -2.24
N ILE A 89 -6.50 -5.73 -2.39
CA ILE A 89 -5.19 -6.00 -1.77
C ILE A 89 -4.83 -4.80 -0.91
N ALA A 90 -4.43 -5.00 0.33
CA ALA A 90 -3.94 -3.98 1.24
C ALA A 90 -2.55 -4.35 1.76
N GLY A 91 -1.56 -3.49 1.57
CA GLY A 91 -0.16 -3.77 1.87
C GLY A 91 0.62 -4.26 0.66
N LEU A 92 1.85 -4.75 0.91
CA LEU A 92 2.76 -5.27 -0.10
C LEU A 92 3.20 -6.67 0.31
N SER A 93 2.99 -7.66 -0.56
CA SER A 93 3.31 -9.07 -0.28
C SER A 93 4.72 -9.48 -0.75
N SER A 94 5.56 -8.55 -1.23
CA SER A 94 6.89 -8.88 -1.75
C SER A 94 7.85 -9.46 -0.71
N GLU A 95 7.66 -9.16 0.58
CA GLU A 95 8.48 -9.67 1.68
C GLU A 95 7.82 -10.82 2.43
N THR A 96 6.83 -11.48 1.81
CA THR A 96 6.10 -12.58 2.43
C THR A 96 7.00 -13.79 2.66
N THR A 97 7.00 -14.27 3.90
CA THR A 97 7.62 -15.53 4.31
C THR A 97 6.59 -16.64 4.51
N HIS A 98 5.39 -16.28 4.97
CA HIS A 98 4.30 -17.20 5.28
C HIS A 98 2.97 -16.60 4.86
N SER A 99 2.02 -17.44 4.44
CA SER A 99 0.67 -17.02 4.13
C SER A 99 -0.36 -17.96 4.74
N GLU A 100 -1.46 -17.41 5.24
CA GLU A 100 -2.56 -18.17 5.82
C GLU A 100 -3.89 -17.63 5.29
N SER A 101 -4.85 -18.52 5.02
CA SER A 101 -6.12 -18.14 4.41
C SER A 101 -7.30 -18.34 5.35
N ARG A 102 -8.26 -17.42 5.31
CA ARG A 102 -9.58 -17.56 5.94
C ARG A 102 -10.63 -17.59 4.85
N ARG A 103 -11.24 -18.76 4.68
CA ARG A 103 -12.33 -18.96 3.71
C ARG A 103 -13.62 -18.37 4.25
N GLY A 104 -14.42 -17.82 3.35
CA GLY A 104 -15.79 -17.42 3.59
C GLY A 104 -16.78 -18.42 3.01
N GLU A 105 -17.96 -17.93 2.69
CA GLU A 105 -18.94 -18.68 1.92
C GLU A 105 -18.50 -18.80 0.45
N LYS A 106 -18.89 -19.88 -0.23
CA LYS A 106 -18.56 -20.12 -1.64
C LYS A 106 -17.04 -20.04 -1.90
N SER A 107 -16.62 -19.18 -2.82
CA SER A 107 -15.23 -18.95 -3.21
C SER A 107 -14.60 -17.73 -2.53
N ASP A 108 -15.27 -17.11 -1.57
CA ASP A 108 -14.78 -15.93 -0.87
C ASP A 108 -13.59 -16.30 0.02
N VAL A 109 -12.56 -15.47 0.03
CA VAL A 109 -11.34 -15.77 0.79
C VAL A 109 -10.58 -14.50 1.13
N SER A 110 -9.97 -14.47 2.31
CA SER A 110 -8.91 -13.51 2.64
C SER A 110 -7.62 -14.27 2.89
N VAL A 111 -6.54 -13.89 2.20
CA VAL A 111 -5.19 -14.43 2.37
C VAL A 111 -4.36 -13.37 3.11
N PHE A 112 -3.79 -13.76 4.23
CA PHE A 112 -2.96 -12.94 5.09
C PHE A 112 -1.51 -13.31 4.85
N HIS A 113 -0.69 -12.32 4.52
CA HIS A 113 0.73 -12.47 4.23
C HIS A 113 1.56 -11.92 5.38
N PHE A 114 2.54 -12.71 5.81
CA PHE A 114 3.37 -12.42 6.97
C PHE A 114 4.84 -12.38 6.60
N ARG A 115 5.55 -11.39 7.13
CA ARG A 115 7.00 -11.39 7.26
C ARG A 115 7.29 -11.75 8.71
N ASP A 116 7.78 -12.96 8.93
CA ASP A 116 7.83 -13.61 10.25
C ASP A 116 6.43 -13.68 10.90
N ASP A 117 6.20 -12.98 12.02
CA ASP A 117 4.90 -12.89 12.70
C ASP A 117 4.14 -11.58 12.43
N VAL A 118 4.71 -10.67 11.63
CA VAL A 118 4.09 -9.39 11.30
C VAL A 118 3.31 -9.51 9.99
N CYS A 119 2.01 -9.25 10.02
CA CYS A 119 1.21 -9.17 8.80
C CYS A 119 1.59 -7.93 7.98
N VAL A 120 2.00 -8.15 6.73
CA VAL A 120 2.48 -7.10 5.81
C VAL A 120 1.51 -6.83 4.66
N SER A 121 0.62 -7.79 4.35
CA SER A 121 -0.39 -7.66 3.31
C SER A 121 -1.60 -8.55 3.59
N VAL A 122 -2.77 -8.12 3.12
CA VAL A 122 -3.99 -8.93 3.08
C VAL A 122 -4.64 -8.79 1.70
N GLU A 123 -4.85 -9.93 1.04
CA GLU A 123 -5.58 -10.05 -0.21
C GLU A 123 -6.97 -10.60 0.07
N SER A 124 -8.02 -10.00 -0.48
CA SER A 124 -9.41 -10.37 -0.19
C SER A 124 -10.21 -10.48 -1.48
N VAL A 125 -10.83 -11.63 -1.69
CA VAL A 125 -11.76 -11.92 -2.77
C VAL A 125 -13.17 -11.90 -2.19
N ASN A 126 -14.00 -10.97 -2.66
CA ASN A 126 -15.39 -10.77 -2.22
C ASN A 126 -15.59 -10.53 -0.71
N ARG A 127 -14.53 -10.17 0.01
CA ARG A 127 -14.56 -9.87 1.45
C ARG A 127 -14.20 -8.40 1.73
N PRO A 128 -15.04 -7.43 1.33
CA PRO A 128 -14.73 -6.00 1.44
C PRO A 128 -14.58 -5.53 2.90
N ARG A 129 -15.29 -6.16 3.84
CA ARG A 129 -15.16 -5.85 5.27
C ARG A 129 -13.76 -6.19 5.78
N ASP A 130 -13.23 -7.34 5.40
CA ASP A 130 -11.90 -7.79 5.78
C ASP A 130 -10.84 -6.87 5.17
N HIS A 131 -10.98 -6.51 3.89
CA HIS A 131 -10.10 -5.55 3.24
C HIS A 131 -10.07 -4.19 3.97
N MET A 132 -11.23 -3.65 4.31
CA MET A 132 -11.32 -2.36 5.02
C MET A 132 -10.71 -2.43 6.43
N ALA A 133 -10.91 -3.53 7.15
CA ALA A 133 -10.29 -3.74 8.45
C ALA A 133 -8.77 -3.86 8.32
N ALA A 134 -8.28 -4.67 7.37
CA ALA A 134 -6.86 -4.85 7.09
C ALA A 134 -6.17 -3.51 6.79
N ARG A 135 -6.76 -2.69 5.91
CA ARG A 135 -6.23 -1.35 5.59
C ARG A 135 -6.03 -0.48 6.85
N ARG A 136 -7.01 -0.48 7.76
CA ARG A 136 -6.95 0.32 8.98
C ARG A 136 -5.95 -0.23 9.99
N LEU A 137 -5.90 -1.56 10.14
CA LEU A 137 -4.97 -2.21 11.05
C LEU A 137 -3.51 -2.02 10.60
N LEU A 138 -3.23 -2.24 9.31
CA LEU A 138 -1.91 -2.01 8.72
C LEU A 138 -1.50 -0.54 8.83
N ALA A 139 -2.42 0.41 8.59
CA ALA A 139 -2.12 1.84 8.69
C ALA A 139 -1.83 2.29 10.13
N GLY A 140 -2.47 1.64 11.11
CA GLY A 140 -2.27 1.93 12.52
C GLY A 140 -1.13 1.15 13.17
N GLY A 141 -0.40 0.31 12.42
CA GLY A 141 0.62 -0.58 12.98
C GLY A 141 0.08 -1.58 14.01
N LYS A 142 -1.22 -1.93 13.93
CA LYS A 142 -1.84 -2.89 14.84
C LYS A 142 -1.53 -4.32 14.41
N ASP A 143 -1.15 -5.15 15.37
CA ASP A 143 -0.75 -6.53 15.11
C ASP A 143 -1.92 -7.43 14.72
N ILE A 144 -1.91 -7.87 13.47
CA ILE A 144 -2.56 -9.09 13.01
C ILE A 144 -1.51 -10.19 13.11
N THR A 145 -1.61 -11.04 14.12
CA THR A 145 -0.66 -12.14 14.34
C THR A 145 -1.19 -13.46 13.78
N ARG A 146 -0.27 -14.36 13.42
CA ARG A 146 -0.62 -15.73 13.00
C ARG A 146 -1.43 -16.47 14.05
N ARG A 147 -1.05 -16.32 15.34
CA ARG A 147 -1.78 -16.91 16.47
C ARG A 147 -3.26 -16.49 16.47
N ARG A 148 -3.56 -15.19 16.30
CA ARG A 148 -4.94 -14.69 16.23
C ARG A 148 -5.68 -15.29 15.04
N LEU A 149 -5.02 -15.38 13.89
CA LEU A 149 -5.61 -15.91 12.67
C LEU A 149 -6.05 -17.39 12.79
N GLN A 150 -5.42 -18.15 13.69
CA GLN A 150 -5.74 -19.56 13.96
C GLN A 150 -6.92 -19.74 14.93
N GLU A 151 -7.40 -18.67 15.57
CA GLU A 151 -8.56 -18.72 16.46
C GLU A 151 -9.82 -19.09 15.64
N VAL A 152 -10.66 -19.98 16.19
CA VAL A 152 -11.85 -20.52 15.50
C VAL A 152 -12.81 -19.39 15.12
N ASP A 153 -12.98 -18.43 16.02
CA ASP A 153 -13.86 -17.28 15.92
C ASP A 153 -13.15 -16.00 15.42
N PHE A 154 -11.95 -16.14 14.82
CA PHE A 154 -11.21 -14.98 14.32
C PHE A 154 -12.07 -14.10 13.42
N ASN A 155 -12.16 -12.83 13.83
CA ASN A 155 -12.82 -11.75 13.11
C ASN A 155 -11.89 -10.55 13.07
N ILE A 156 -11.32 -10.27 11.90
CA ILE A 156 -10.40 -9.14 11.70
C ILE A 156 -11.02 -7.80 12.11
N SER A 157 -12.34 -7.62 11.94
CA SER A 157 -13.00 -6.37 12.32
C SER A 157 -13.02 -6.15 13.83
N ALA A 158 -13.01 -7.22 14.63
CA ALA A 158 -12.96 -7.12 16.09
C ALA A 158 -11.60 -6.54 16.57
N LEU A 159 -10.53 -6.74 15.78
CA LEU A 159 -9.20 -6.22 16.10
C LEU A 159 -9.11 -4.69 16.00
N LEU A 160 -10.05 -4.03 15.30
CA LEU A 160 -10.04 -2.57 15.17
C LEU A 160 -10.27 -1.88 16.51
N ASN A 161 -11.08 -2.49 17.38
CA ASN A 161 -11.49 -1.94 18.67
C ASN A 161 -10.68 -2.47 19.86
N ALA A 162 -9.76 -3.41 19.61
CA ALA A 162 -8.85 -3.98 20.59
C ALA A 162 -7.63 -3.09 20.84
#